data_AF-A0A821YSC6-F1
#
_entry.id   AF-A0A821YSC6-F1
#
_cell.length_a   1.000
_cell.length_b   1.000
_cell.length_c   1.000
_cell.angle_alpha   90.00
_cell.angle_beta   90.00
_cell.angle_gamma   90.00
#
_symmetry.space_group_name_H-M   'P 1'
#
loop_
_entity.id
_entity.type
_entity.pdbx_description
1 polymer ?
#
loop_
_entity_poly.entity_id
_entity_poly.type
_entity_poly.pdbx_seq_one_letter_code
_entity_poly.pdbx_strand_id
1 'polypeptide(L)' 'YIQAMRFERRTEGIKAARTLFKRAREDTRTNHQVYVAAALMEYYCSKDNNIAFNIFNLGLKKYGQNLDYILAYIDYMTHL' A
#
# COMPACT_ATOMS: atom_id res chain seq x y z
N TYR A 1 11.45 3.00 0.04
CA TYR A 1 10.56 1.83 -0.22
C TYR A 1 9.62 2.00 -1.39
N ILE A 2 8.81 3.07 -1.51
CA ILE A 2 7.79 3.19 -2.58
C ILE A 2 8.38 3.02 -3.99
N GLN A 3 9.44 3.75 -4.33
CA GLN A 3 10.05 3.63 -5.66
C GLN A 3 10.67 2.25 -5.90
N ALA A 4 11.27 1.66 -4.86
CA ALA A 4 11.79 0.30 -4.92
C ALA A 4 10.67 -0.73 -5.15
N MET A 5 9.50 -0.62 -4.49
CA MET A 5 8.37 -1.51 -4.76
C MET A 5 7.85 -1.38 -6.19
N ARG A 6 7.82 -0.15 -6.72
CA ARG A 6 7.44 0.11 -8.12
C ARG A 6 8.44 -0.49 -9.10
N PHE A 7 9.73 -0.43 -8.79
CA PHE A 7 10.80 -1.05 -9.57
C PHE A 7 10.67 -2.56 -9.57
N GLU A 8 10.67 -3.19 -8.39
CA GLU A 8 10.54 -4.64 -8.20
C GLU A 8 9.29 -5.19 -8.90
N ARG A 9 8.15 -4.49 -8.83
CA ARG A 9 6.95 -4.93 -9.56
C ARG A 9 7.18 -5.00 -11.07
N ARG A 10 7.90 -4.03 -11.64
CA ARG A 10 8.12 -3.94 -13.09
C ARG A 10 9.19 -4.92 -13.58
N THR A 11 10.16 -5.28 -12.74
CA THR A 11 11.27 -6.16 -13.12
C THR A 11 11.02 -7.61 -12.71
N GLU A 12 10.55 -7.85 -11.49
CA GLU A 12 10.42 -9.18 -10.87
C GLU A 12 8.96 -9.58 -10.58
N GLY A 13 8.01 -8.66 -10.79
CA GLY A 13 6.58 -8.91 -10.64
C GLY A 13 6.02 -8.68 -9.23
N ILE A 14 4.72 -8.98 -9.07
CA ILE A 14 3.94 -8.58 -7.88
C ILE A 14 4.42 -9.26 -6.59
N LYS A 15 4.88 -10.51 -6.67
CA LYS A 15 5.35 -11.27 -5.49
C LYS A 15 6.59 -10.61 -4.86
N ALA A 16 7.54 -10.15 -5.68
CA ALA A 16 8.73 -9.44 -5.22
C ALA A 16 8.36 -8.10 -4.54
N ALA A 17 7.46 -7.34 -5.16
CA ALA A 17 6.95 -6.09 -4.59
C ALA A 17 6.26 -6.31 -3.22
N ARG A 18 5.47 -7.38 -3.05
CA ARG A 18 4.83 -7.74 -1.76
C ARG A 18 5.85 -8.09 -0.68
N THR A 19 6.93 -8.78 -1.04
CA THR A 19 8.04 -9.06 -0.10
C THR A 19 8.69 -7.76 0.37
N LEU A 20 8.90 -6.81 -0.54
CA LEU A 20 9.46 -5.51 -0.19
C LEU A 20 8.49 -4.67 0.65
N PHE A 21 7.18 -4.74 0.39
CA PHE A 21 6.16 -4.14 1.24
C PHE A 21 6.21 -4.69 2.67
N LYS A 22 6.37 -6.02 2.85
CA LYS A 22 6.56 -6.63 4.17
C LYS A 22 7.75 -6.01 4.91
N ARG A 23 8.92 -5.97 4.27
CA ARG A 23 10.13 -5.34 4.85
C ARG A 23 9.91 -3.88 5.20
N ALA A 24 9.21 -3.14 4.34
CA ALA A 24 8.94 -1.74 4.57
C ALA A 24 8.07 -1.52 5.82
N ARG A 25 7.04 -2.35 6.05
CA ARG A 25 6.17 -2.25 7.24
C ARG A 25 6.91 -2.52 8.56
N GLU A 26 7.95 -3.34 8.51
CA GLU A 26 8.77 -3.73 9.66
C GLU A 26 9.85 -2.68 9.99
N ASP A 27 10.18 -1.78 9.05
CA ASP A 27 11.13 -0.68 9.28
C ASP A 27 10.46 0.49 10.02
N THR A 28 10.99 0.83 11.19
CA THR A 28 10.46 1.86 12.10
C THR A 28 10.54 3.28 11.54
N ARG A 29 11.37 3.52 10.52
CA ARG A 29 11.51 4.83 9.85
C ARG A 29 10.44 5.06 8.79
N THR A 30 9.68 4.02 8.44
CA THR A 30 8.61 4.14 7.45
C THR A 30 7.32 4.64 8.07
N ASN A 31 6.53 5.31 7.23
CA ASN A 31 5.27 5.92 7.63
C ASN A 31 4.15 5.46 6.68
N HIS A 32 2.94 5.96 6.89
CA HIS A 32 1.69 5.51 6.26
C HIS A 32 1.72 5.47 4.72
N GLN A 33 2.52 6.31 4.06
CA GLN A 33 2.57 6.40 2.59
C GLN A 33 2.92 5.06 1.92
N VAL A 34 3.65 4.17 2.62
CA VAL A 34 3.98 2.85 2.07
C VAL A 34 2.75 1.94 1.95
N TYR A 35 1.78 2.08 2.86
CA TYR A 35 0.53 1.32 2.83
C TYR A 35 -0.36 1.82 1.69
N VAL A 36 -0.51 3.14 1.57
CA VAL A 36 -1.25 3.77 0.47
C VAL A 36 -0.66 3.34 -0.88
N ALA A 37 0.66 3.45 -1.04
CA ALA A 37 1.31 3.10 -2.30
C ALA A 37 1.17 1.60 -2.65
N ALA A 38 1.22 0.71 -1.65
CA ALA A 38 1.04 -0.72 -1.86
C ALA A 38 -0.41 -1.06 -2.22
N ALA A 39 -1.40 -0.47 -1.53
CA ALA A 39 -2.81 -0.70 -1.82
C ALA A 39 -3.20 -0.21 -3.22
N LEU A 40 -2.80 1.00 -3.60
CA LEU A 40 -3.08 1.55 -4.94
C LEU A 40 -2.39 0.74 -6.04
N MET A 41 -1.23 0.17 -5.76
CA MET A 41 -0.55 -0.70 -6.71
C MET A 41 -1.30 -2.01 -6.95
N GLU A 42 -1.87 -2.63 -5.91
CA GLU A 42 -2.74 -3.81 -6.04
C GLU A 42 -4.03 -3.46 -6.79
N TYR A 43 -4.66 -2.33 -6.43
CA TYR A 43 -5.89 -1.84 -7.07
C TYR A 43 -5.68 -1.56 -8.57
N TYR A 44 -4.70 -0.73 -8.93
CA TYR A 44 -4.53 -0.32 -10.33
C TYR A 44 -3.85 -1.37 -11.19
N CYS A 45 -2.85 -2.08 -10.66
CA CYS A 45 -2.00 -2.96 -11.46
C CYS A 45 -2.45 -4.41 -11.44
N SER A 46 -2.85 -4.92 -10.27
CA SER A 46 -3.30 -6.31 -10.11
C SER A 46 -4.82 -6.45 -10.26
N LYS A 47 -5.57 -5.33 -10.25
CA LYS A 47 -7.04 -5.30 -10.31
C LYS A 47 -7.69 -6.12 -9.19
N ASP A 48 -7.00 -6.23 -8.04
CA ASP A 48 -7.48 -6.99 -6.88
C ASP A 48 -7.93 -6.03 -5.78
N ASN A 49 -9.23 -5.71 -5.82
CA ASN A 49 -9.86 -4.81 -4.86
C ASN A 49 -9.84 -5.36 -3.43
N ASN A 50 -9.88 -6.68 -3.26
CA ASN A 50 -9.86 -7.32 -1.94
C ASN A 50 -8.50 -7.14 -1.27
N ILE A 51 -7.41 -7.31 -2.01
CA ILE A 51 -6.06 -7.10 -1.46
C ILE A 51 -5.83 -5.61 -1.17
N ALA A 52 -6.21 -4.71 -2.06
CA ALA A 52 -6.11 -3.27 -1.82
C ALA A 52 -6.87 -2.86 -0.54
N PHE A 53 -8.12 -3.32 -0.39
CA PHE A 53 -8.93 -3.12 0.81
C PHE A 53 -8.26 -3.66 2.08
N ASN A 54 -7.72 -4.88 2.02
CA ASN A 54 -7.03 -5.50 3.15
C ASN A 54 -5.77 -4.72 3.56
N ILE A 55 -5.02 -4.17 2.61
CA ILE A 55 -3.85 -3.33 2.88
C ILE A 55 -4.27 -2.02 3.56
N PHE A 56 -5.34 -1.37 3.07
CA PHE A 56 -5.84 -0.17 3.71
C PHE A 56 -6.35 -0.42 5.13
N ASN A 57 -7.09 -1.51 5.38
CA ASN A 57 -7.51 -1.87 6.73
C ASN A 57 -6.32 -2.20 7.65
N LEU A 58 -5.27 -2.83 7.11
CA LEU A 58 -4.06 -3.08 7.86
C LEU A 58 -3.35 -1.78 8.28
N GLY A 59 -3.23 -0.81 7.38
CA GLY A 59 -2.63 0.49 7.69
C GLY A 59 -3.51 1.33 8.62
N LEU A 60 -4.85 1.21 8.53
CA LEU A 60 -5.80 1.93 9.38
C LEU A 60 -5.61 1.59 10.86
N LYS A 61 -5.28 0.34 11.18
CA LYS A 61 -4.97 -0.08 12.56
C LYS A 61 -3.80 0.69 13.18
N LYS A 62 -2.85 1.17 12.37
CA LYS A 62 -1.65 1.90 12.81
C LYS A 62 -1.76 3.41 12.63
N TYR A 63 -2.45 3.86 11.57
CA TYR A 63 -2.49 5.26 11.14
C TYR A 63 -3.90 5.85 11.12
N GLY A 64 -4.85 5.28 11.86
CA GLY A 64 -6.24 5.74 11.90
C GLY A 64 -6.49 7.14 12.47
N GLN A 65 -5.45 7.80 13.00
CA GLN A 65 -5.50 9.20 13.43
C GLN A 65 -4.71 10.13 12.49
N ASN A 66 -4.08 9.58 11.45
CA ASN A 66 -3.34 10.37 10.47
C ASN A 66 -4.30 10.84 9.36
N LEU A 67 -4.49 12.16 9.25
CA LEU A 67 -5.43 12.75 8.30
C LEU A 67 -5.12 12.39 6.85
N ASP A 68 -3.85 12.46 6.45
CA ASP A 68 -3.42 12.16 5.07
C ASP A 68 -3.72 10.70 4.69
N TYR A 69 -3.54 9.77 5.62
CA TYR A 69 -3.87 8.37 5.43
C TYR A 69 -5.36 8.14 5.27
N ILE A 70 -6.18 8.77 6.12
CA ILE A 70 -7.64 8.67 6.06
C ILE A 70 -8.15 9.26 4.75
N LEU A 71 -7.66 10.43 4.34
CA LEU A 71 -8.02 11.06 3.07
C LEU A 71 -7.68 10.17 1.88
N ALA A 72 -6.48 9.58 1.85
CA ALA A 72 -6.11 8.63 0.80
C ALA A 72 -6.98 7.37 0.80
N TYR A 73 -7.43 6.90 1.97
CA TYR A 73 -8.32 5.74 2.05
C TYR A 73 -9.74 6.07 1.59
N ILE A 74 -10.27 7.24 1.95
CA ILE A 74 -11.57 7.73 1.46
C ILE A 74 -11.53 7.92 -0.05
N ASP A 75 -10.48 8.54 -0.59
CA ASP A 75 -10.30 8.72 -2.02
C ASP A 75 -10.35 7.38 -2.77
N TYR A 76 -9.62 6.37 -2.28
CA TYR A 76 -9.72 5.01 -2.80
C TYR A 76 -11.15 4.44 -2.74
N MET A 77 -11.85 4.59 -1.62
CA MET A 77 -13.23 4.10 -1.44
C MET A 77 -14.23 4.76 -2.39
N THR A 78 -14.04 6.05 -2.71
CA THR A 78 -14.94 6.77 -3.62
C THR A 78 -14.81 6.35 -5.09
N HIS A 79 -13.68 5.73 -5.46
CA HIS A 79 -13.41 5.24 -6.81
C HIS A 79 -13.64 3.73 -6.95
N LEU A 80 -14.17 3.06 -5.92
CA LEU A 80 -14.45 1.63 -5.91
C LEU A 80 -15.72 1.29 -6.69
#